data_AF-A0A1R3Y4Z3-F1
#
_entry.id   AF-A0A1R3Y4Z3-F1
#
_cell.length_a   1.000
_cell.length_b   1.000
_cell.length_c   1.000
_cell.angle_alpha   90.00
_cell.angle_beta   90.00
_cell.angle_gamma   90.00
#
_symmetry.space_group_name_H-M   'P 1'
#
loop_
_entity.id
_entity.type
_entity.pdbx_description
1 polymer ?
#
loop_
_entity_poly.entity_id
_entity_poly.type
_entity_poly.pdbx_seq_one_letter_code
_entity_poly.pdbx_strand_id
1 'polypeptide(L)'
;MAGAGRSTFELTKALVNAQLRSDHEYRNLVGSVQAPHCILNTRISRNRRFATQQYPLDRLKAIGAQYDATINDVALAIIGGGLRRFLDELGELPNKSLIVVLPVNVRPKDDEGGGNAVATILATLGTDVADPVQRLAAVTASTRAAKAQLRSMDKDAILAYSAALMAPYGVQLASTLSGVKPPWPYTFNLCVSNVPGPEDVLYLRGSRMEASYPVSLVAHSQALNVTLQSYAGTLNFGFIGCRDTLPHLQRLAVYTGEALDQLAAADGAAGLGS
;
A
#
# COMPACT_ATOMS: atom_id res chain seq x y z
N MET A 1 -35.91 4.70 -14.41
CA MET A 1 -35.84 3.41 -13.66
C MET A 1 -34.80 2.41 -14.18
N ALA A 2 -34.18 2.61 -15.36
CA ALA A 2 -33.17 1.67 -15.91
C ALA A 2 -31.75 1.78 -15.28
N GLY A 3 -31.43 2.84 -14.54
CA GLY A 3 -30.10 3.05 -13.93
C GLY A 3 -29.87 2.33 -12.59
N ALA A 4 -30.91 2.24 -11.75
CA ALA A 4 -30.79 1.65 -10.42
C ALA A 4 -30.55 0.13 -10.45
N GLY A 5 -31.20 -0.60 -11.38
CA GLY A 5 -30.99 -2.04 -11.53
C GLY A 5 -29.60 -2.43 -12.03
N ARG A 6 -28.98 -1.56 -12.86
CA ARG A 6 -27.61 -1.75 -13.35
C ARG A 6 -26.58 -1.53 -12.26
N SER A 7 -26.73 -0.46 -11.47
CA SER A 7 -25.83 -0.14 -10.35
C SER A 7 -25.83 -1.23 -9.27
N THR A 8 -27.00 -1.74 -8.87
CA THR A 8 -27.11 -2.83 -7.89
C THR A 8 -26.55 -4.16 -8.40
N PHE A 9 -26.72 -4.46 -9.69
CA PHE A 9 -26.15 -5.65 -10.31
C PHE A 9 -24.62 -5.58 -10.40
N GLU A 10 -24.06 -4.44 -10.83
CA GLU A 10 -22.61 -4.23 -10.86
C GLU A 10 -21.99 -4.28 -9.45
N LEU A 11 -22.66 -3.72 -8.44
CA LEU A 11 -22.22 -3.81 -7.04
C LEU A 11 -22.21 -5.26 -6.53
N THR A 12 -23.28 -6.00 -6.79
CA THR A 12 -23.41 -7.40 -6.35
C THR A 12 -22.37 -8.27 -7.04
N LYS A 13 -22.18 -8.07 -8.35
CA LYS A 13 -21.15 -8.77 -9.14
C LYS A 13 -19.74 -8.43 -8.68
N ALA A 14 -19.47 -7.16 -8.36
CA ALA A 14 -18.18 -6.72 -7.85
C ALA A 14 -17.86 -7.29 -6.47
N LEU A 15 -18.87 -7.36 -5.58
CA LEU A 15 -18.73 -7.99 -4.27
C LEU A 15 -18.49 -9.49 -4.40
N VAL A 16 -19.28 -10.18 -5.22
CA VAL A 16 -19.07 -11.61 -5.51
C VAL A 16 -17.68 -11.85 -6.12
N ASN A 17 -17.23 -11.02 -7.04
CA ASN A 17 -15.93 -11.17 -7.69
C ASN A 17 -14.76 -10.88 -6.73
N ALA A 18 -14.87 -9.87 -5.85
CA ALA A 18 -13.82 -9.51 -4.90
C ALA A 18 -13.81 -10.36 -3.62
N GLN A 19 -14.95 -10.96 -3.24
CA GLN A 19 -15.10 -11.65 -1.96
C GLN A 19 -15.32 -13.17 -2.09
N LEU A 20 -15.76 -13.67 -3.26
CA LEU A 20 -16.15 -15.08 -3.42
C LEU A 20 -15.50 -15.82 -4.58
N ARG A 21 -14.91 -15.15 -5.59
CA ARG A 21 -14.29 -15.82 -6.75
C ARG A 21 -12.77 -15.83 -6.68
N SER A 22 -12.18 -17.01 -6.79
CA SER A 22 -10.73 -17.25 -6.89
C SER A 22 -10.31 -17.80 -8.26
N ASP A 23 -11.16 -17.65 -9.28
CA ASP A 23 -10.92 -18.16 -10.63
C ASP A 23 -9.74 -17.41 -11.31
N HIS A 24 -9.21 -17.96 -12.41
CA HIS A 24 -7.98 -17.50 -13.06
C HIS A 24 -7.96 -15.99 -13.40
N GLU A 25 -9.13 -15.40 -13.67
CA GLU A 25 -9.32 -13.98 -13.99
C GLU A 25 -9.21 -13.05 -12.76
N TYR A 26 -9.50 -13.56 -11.56
CA TYR A 26 -9.55 -12.79 -10.30
C TYR A 26 -8.44 -13.16 -9.31
N ARG A 27 -7.53 -14.07 -9.67
CA ARG A 27 -6.47 -14.59 -8.78
C ARG A 27 -5.59 -13.51 -8.14
N ASN A 28 -5.41 -12.38 -8.81
CA ASN A 28 -4.57 -11.28 -8.33
C ASN A 28 -5.37 -10.20 -7.58
N LEU A 29 -6.70 -10.29 -7.54
CA LEU A 29 -7.56 -9.37 -6.82
C LEU A 29 -7.60 -9.75 -5.33
N VAL A 30 -7.27 -8.80 -4.46
CA VAL A 30 -7.29 -9.01 -3.01
C VAL A 30 -8.65 -8.63 -2.45
N GLY A 31 -9.31 -9.59 -1.81
CA GLY A 31 -10.57 -9.40 -1.10
C GLY A 31 -10.39 -8.89 0.33
N SER A 32 -11.50 -8.51 0.97
CA SER A 32 -11.56 -7.87 2.29
C SER A 32 -11.33 -8.80 3.49
N VAL A 33 -10.99 -10.08 3.27
CA VAL A 33 -10.79 -11.11 4.30
C VAL A 33 -9.60 -12.02 3.93
N GLN A 34 -8.47 -11.40 3.59
CA GLN A 34 -7.26 -12.11 3.16
C GLN A 34 -6.01 -11.76 3.97
N ALA A 35 -6.02 -10.67 4.74
CA ALA A 35 -4.84 -10.20 5.44
C ALA A 35 -4.48 -11.14 6.61
N PRO A 36 -3.23 -11.65 6.67
CA PRO A 36 -2.82 -12.50 7.78
C PRO A 36 -2.86 -11.72 9.08
N HIS A 37 -3.04 -12.43 10.19
CA HIS A 37 -2.80 -11.82 11.50
C HIS A 37 -1.32 -11.52 11.66
N CYS A 38 -1.01 -10.32 12.13
CA CYS A 38 0.35 -9.82 12.27
C CYS A 38 0.40 -8.85 13.45
N ILE A 39 1.60 -8.64 14.03
CA ILE A 39 1.84 -7.63 15.07
C ILE A 39 1.41 -6.22 14.64
N LEU A 40 1.30 -5.96 13.33
CA LEU A 40 0.79 -4.71 12.79
C LEU A 40 -0.68 -4.46 13.15
N ASN A 41 -1.46 -5.49 13.46
CA ASN A 41 -2.89 -5.42 13.73
C ASN A 41 -3.22 -5.61 15.22
N THR A 42 -2.42 -5.00 16.10
CA THR A 42 -2.60 -5.10 17.56
C THR A 42 -3.03 -3.78 18.20
N ARG A 43 -3.30 -3.82 19.50
CA ARG A 43 -3.53 -2.62 20.31
C ARG A 43 -2.20 -1.90 20.54
N ILE A 44 -2.07 -0.72 19.96
CA ILE A 44 -0.88 0.13 20.14
C ILE A 44 -0.91 0.97 21.42
N SER A 45 0.28 1.35 21.90
CA SER A 45 0.47 2.29 23.01
C SER A 45 0.43 3.75 22.53
N ARG A 46 0.79 4.70 23.41
CA ARG A 46 0.92 6.14 23.08
C ARG A 46 2.24 6.49 22.39
N ASN A 47 3.26 5.63 22.47
CA ASN A 47 4.60 5.99 22.01
C ASN A 47 4.71 5.85 20.49
N ARG A 48 5.33 6.83 19.84
CA ARG A 48 5.57 6.84 18.40
C ARG A 48 7.06 6.78 18.08
N ARG A 49 7.39 6.17 16.95
CA ARG A 49 8.68 6.27 16.29
C ARG A 49 8.43 6.65 14.84
N PHE A 50 9.18 7.62 14.37
CA PHE A 50 9.15 8.09 12.99
C PHE A 50 10.51 7.85 12.35
N ALA A 51 10.51 7.41 11.10
CA ALA A 51 11.69 7.25 10.28
C ALA A 51 11.43 7.73 8.87
N THR A 52 12.47 8.17 8.18
CA THR A 52 12.37 8.79 6.87
C THR A 52 13.36 8.17 5.91
N GLN A 53 12.98 8.13 4.64
CA GLN A 53 13.89 7.74 3.56
C GLN A 53 13.55 8.53 2.30
N GLN A 54 14.55 8.84 1.48
CA GLN A 54 14.38 9.61 0.25
C GLN A 54 15.01 8.85 -0.92
N TYR A 55 14.26 8.76 -2.02
CA TYR A 55 14.74 8.13 -3.24
C TYR A 55 14.63 9.09 -4.43
N PRO A 56 15.61 9.12 -5.34
CA PRO A 56 15.46 9.81 -6.61
C PRO A 56 14.30 9.19 -7.41
N LEU A 57 13.34 10.01 -7.86
CA LEU A 57 12.20 9.53 -8.65
C LEU A 57 12.65 8.86 -9.93
N ASP A 58 13.70 9.36 -10.57
CA ASP A 58 14.19 8.80 -11.83
C ASP A 58 14.77 7.40 -11.66
N ARG A 59 15.36 7.10 -10.50
CA ARG A 59 15.79 5.74 -10.15
C ARG A 59 14.59 4.77 -10.06
N LEU A 60 13.51 5.20 -9.41
CA LEU A 60 12.28 4.40 -9.31
C LEU A 60 11.59 4.23 -10.67
N LYS A 61 11.59 5.29 -11.50
CA LYS A 61 11.05 5.25 -12.86
C LYS A 61 11.82 4.30 -13.76
N ALA A 62 13.16 4.31 -13.69
CA ALA A 62 14.00 3.42 -14.49
C ALA A 62 13.69 1.95 -14.22
N ILE A 63 13.64 1.55 -12.94
CA ILE A 63 13.24 0.20 -12.51
C ILE A 63 11.82 -0.09 -12.97
N GLY A 64 10.88 0.85 -12.76
CA GLY A 64 9.49 0.67 -13.19
C GLY A 64 9.36 0.41 -14.69
N ALA A 65 10.06 1.18 -15.51
CA ALA A 65 10.02 1.06 -16.97
C ALA A 65 10.50 -0.32 -17.46
N GLN A 66 11.53 -0.88 -16.83
CA GLN A 66 12.07 -2.19 -17.20
C GLN A 66 11.09 -3.33 -16.92
N TYR A 67 10.37 -3.26 -15.80
CA TYR A 67 9.48 -4.33 -15.34
C TYR A 67 7.99 -4.08 -15.64
N ASP A 68 7.66 -3.13 -16.53
CA ASP A 68 6.27 -2.70 -16.80
C ASP A 68 5.49 -2.34 -15.51
N ALA A 69 6.17 -1.70 -14.57
CA ALA A 69 5.67 -1.35 -13.25
C ALA A 69 5.60 0.18 -13.07
N THR A 70 4.60 0.65 -12.33
CA THR A 70 4.51 2.08 -11.97
C THR A 70 5.43 2.41 -10.79
N ILE A 71 5.72 3.70 -10.57
CA ILE A 71 6.48 4.16 -9.39
C ILE A 71 5.82 3.67 -8.08
N ASN A 72 4.49 3.63 -8.02
CA ASN A 72 3.78 3.10 -6.86
C ASN A 72 4.02 1.60 -6.67
N ASP A 73 4.10 0.83 -7.74
CA ASP A 73 4.32 -0.61 -7.65
C ASP A 73 5.75 -0.89 -7.15
N VAL A 74 6.75 -0.16 -7.65
CA VAL A 74 8.14 -0.22 -7.15
C VAL A 74 8.19 0.18 -5.67
N ALA A 75 7.55 1.29 -5.29
CA ALA A 75 7.51 1.74 -3.89
C ALA A 75 6.88 0.68 -2.96
N LEU A 76 5.78 0.05 -3.38
CA LEU A 76 5.14 -1.01 -2.60
C LEU A 76 5.99 -2.28 -2.54
N ALA A 77 6.68 -2.64 -3.62
CA ALA A 77 7.57 -3.80 -3.64
C ALA A 77 8.75 -3.64 -2.67
N ILE A 78 9.37 -2.45 -2.62
CA ILE A 78 10.46 -2.18 -1.67
C ILE A 78 9.96 -2.09 -0.23
N ILE A 79 8.76 -1.53 0.01
CA ILE A 79 8.10 -1.58 1.33
C ILE A 79 7.87 -3.03 1.75
N GLY A 80 7.38 -3.88 0.84
CA GLY A 80 7.22 -5.31 1.06
C GLY A 80 8.52 -6.02 1.39
N GLY A 81 9.61 -5.71 0.67
CA GLY A 81 10.94 -6.25 0.96
C GLY A 81 11.47 -5.82 2.33
N GLY A 82 11.35 -4.53 2.66
CA GLY A 82 11.75 -4.01 3.95
C GLY A 82 10.95 -4.61 5.11
N LEU A 83 9.63 -4.77 4.95
CA LEU A 83 8.76 -5.39 5.94
C LEU A 83 9.00 -6.88 6.09
N ARG A 84 9.27 -7.60 4.98
CA ARG A 84 9.64 -9.02 5.03
C ARG A 84 10.83 -9.21 5.95
N ARG A 85 11.94 -8.51 5.69
CA ARG A 85 13.15 -8.58 6.52
C ARG A 85 12.87 -8.15 7.96
N PHE A 86 12.18 -7.03 8.14
CA PHE A 86 11.88 -6.49 9.48
C PHE A 86 11.07 -7.45 10.34
N LEU A 87 10.02 -8.06 9.79
CA LEU A 87 9.19 -9.01 10.52
C LEU A 87 9.87 -10.38 10.71
N ASP A 88 10.70 -10.79 9.76
CA ASP A 88 11.49 -12.02 9.87
C ASP A 88 12.50 -11.93 11.02
N GLU A 89 13.20 -10.80 11.14
CA GLU A 89 14.11 -10.53 12.28
C GLU A 89 13.40 -10.52 13.64
N LEU A 90 12.10 -10.23 13.67
CA LEU A 90 11.28 -10.27 14.87
C LEU A 90 10.67 -11.67 15.13
N GLY A 91 10.80 -12.62 14.20
CA GLY A 91 10.12 -13.92 14.26
C GLY A 91 8.60 -13.82 14.03
N GLU A 92 8.14 -12.74 13.40
CA GLU A 92 6.73 -12.36 13.27
C GLU A 92 6.28 -12.26 11.80
N LEU A 93 7.09 -12.75 10.85
CA LEU A 93 6.74 -12.77 9.43
C LEU A 93 5.64 -13.82 9.18
N PRO A 94 4.45 -13.42 8.69
CA PRO A 94 3.41 -14.40 8.35
C PRO A 94 3.75 -15.20 7.09
N ASN A 95 3.22 -16.42 7.00
CA ASN A 95 3.38 -17.29 5.83
C ASN A 95 2.71 -16.77 4.55
N LYS A 96 1.71 -15.89 4.70
CA LYS A 96 1.02 -15.21 3.59
C LYS A 96 1.49 -13.78 3.50
N SER A 97 1.46 -13.19 2.30
CA SER A 97 1.78 -11.77 2.17
C SER A 97 0.91 -10.88 3.05
N LEU A 98 1.52 -9.82 3.58
CA LEU A 98 0.78 -8.67 4.08
C LEU A 98 -0.06 -8.03 2.97
N ILE A 99 -1.22 -7.51 3.38
CA ILE A 99 -2.15 -6.76 2.53
C ILE A 99 -2.10 -5.28 2.92
N VAL A 100 -1.91 -4.43 1.91
CA VAL A 100 -1.91 -2.99 2.03
C VAL A 100 -3.24 -2.40 1.60
N VAL A 101 -3.70 -1.40 2.35
CA VAL A 101 -4.77 -0.51 1.91
C VAL A 101 -4.17 0.74 1.27
N LEU A 102 -4.65 1.06 0.07
CA LEU A 102 -4.17 2.18 -0.75
C LEU A 102 -5.34 3.13 -1.08
N PRO A 103 -5.31 4.37 -0.59
CA PRO A 103 -6.21 5.41 -1.07
C PRO A 103 -5.85 5.76 -2.52
N VAL A 104 -6.83 5.80 -3.41
CA VAL A 104 -6.67 6.22 -4.80
C VAL A 104 -7.63 7.35 -5.13
N ASN A 105 -7.11 8.37 -5.81
CA ASN A 105 -7.92 9.48 -6.29
C ASN A 105 -8.79 8.98 -7.44
N VAL A 106 -10.10 9.18 -7.33
CA VAL A 106 -11.10 8.80 -8.36
C VAL A 106 -11.74 10.01 -9.02
N ARG A 107 -11.03 11.15 -8.99
CA ARG A 107 -11.46 12.39 -9.64
C ARG A 107 -11.13 12.36 -11.13
N PRO A 108 -12.01 12.89 -12.01
CA PRO A 108 -11.66 13.26 -13.36
C PRO A 108 -10.50 14.28 -13.34
N LYS A 109 -9.66 14.28 -14.39
CA LYS A 109 -8.48 15.16 -14.48
C LYS A 109 -8.81 16.67 -14.48
N ASP A 110 -10.06 17.04 -14.79
CA ASP A 110 -10.48 18.41 -15.06
C ASP A 110 -11.29 19.06 -13.90
N ASP A 111 -11.27 18.48 -12.69
CA ASP A 111 -12.00 18.98 -11.51
C ASP A 111 -11.05 19.63 -10.49
N GLU A 112 -11.04 20.98 -10.43
CA GLU A 112 -10.18 21.79 -9.55
C GLU A 112 -10.66 21.88 -8.08
N GLY A 113 -11.77 21.23 -7.70
CA GLY A 113 -12.34 21.33 -6.36
C GLY A 113 -11.58 20.60 -5.23
N GLY A 114 -11.86 20.95 -3.96
CA GLY A 114 -11.41 20.21 -2.76
C GLY A 114 -12.50 19.32 -2.16
N GLY A 115 -12.22 18.05 -1.83
CA GLY A 115 -13.17 17.13 -1.14
C GLY A 115 -13.00 15.61 -1.38
N ASN A 116 -13.64 14.79 -0.52
CA ASN A 116 -13.51 13.33 -0.27
C ASN A 116 -13.77 12.32 -1.44
N ALA A 117 -13.34 12.60 -2.68
CA ALA A 117 -13.42 11.60 -3.77
C ALA A 117 -12.21 10.65 -3.77
N VAL A 118 -12.02 9.95 -2.65
CA VAL A 118 -10.94 8.99 -2.42
C VAL A 118 -11.55 7.60 -2.33
N ALA A 119 -11.23 6.74 -3.30
CA ALA A 119 -11.57 5.32 -3.25
C ALA A 119 -10.44 4.54 -2.60
N THR A 120 -10.70 3.27 -2.30
CA THR A 120 -9.72 2.41 -1.65
C THR A 120 -9.54 1.13 -2.44
N ILE A 121 -8.29 0.72 -2.64
CA ILE A 121 -7.95 -0.61 -3.12
C ILE A 121 -7.15 -1.38 -2.07
N LEU A 122 -7.26 -2.71 -2.12
CA LEU A 122 -6.39 -3.62 -1.40
C LEU A 122 -5.41 -4.27 -2.37
N ALA A 123 -4.16 -4.44 -1.96
CA ALA A 123 -3.14 -5.12 -2.76
C ALA A 123 -2.21 -5.93 -1.86
N THR A 124 -1.57 -6.94 -2.45
CA THR A 124 -0.47 -7.66 -1.79
C THR A 124 0.79 -6.80 -1.78
N LEU A 125 1.61 -6.95 -0.72
CA LEU A 125 2.99 -6.43 -0.68
C LEU A 125 4.03 -7.48 -1.12
N GLY A 126 3.62 -8.73 -1.38
CA GLY A 126 4.51 -9.85 -1.68
C GLY A 126 5.54 -10.14 -0.59
N THR A 127 5.17 -9.98 0.69
CA THR A 127 6.11 -10.21 1.81
C THR A 127 6.46 -11.69 2.01
N ASP A 128 5.69 -12.60 1.44
CA ASP A 128 5.94 -14.04 1.35
C ASP A 128 6.90 -14.41 0.21
N VAL A 129 7.11 -13.53 -0.77
CA VAL A 129 8.04 -13.72 -1.90
C VAL A 129 9.43 -13.22 -1.54
N ALA A 130 10.45 -14.09 -1.62
CA ALA A 130 11.83 -13.75 -1.31
C ALA A 130 12.52 -12.98 -2.44
N ASP A 131 12.33 -13.42 -3.68
CA ASP A 131 12.94 -12.81 -4.87
C ASP A 131 12.36 -11.40 -5.14
N PRO A 132 13.20 -10.37 -5.31
CA PRO A 132 12.75 -8.99 -5.44
C PRO A 132 11.97 -8.74 -6.75
N VAL A 133 12.35 -9.39 -7.85
CA VAL A 133 11.69 -9.21 -9.16
C VAL A 133 10.33 -9.89 -9.16
N GLN A 134 10.24 -11.11 -8.65
CA GLN A 134 8.96 -11.82 -8.47
C GLN A 134 8.04 -11.07 -7.51
N ARG A 135 8.58 -10.45 -6.45
CA ARG A 135 7.80 -9.59 -5.54
C ARG A 135 7.22 -8.40 -6.30
N LEU A 136 8.03 -7.70 -7.08
CA LEU A 136 7.56 -6.57 -7.91
C LEU A 136 6.47 -7.01 -8.89
N ALA A 137 6.64 -8.16 -9.55
CA ALA A 137 5.64 -8.71 -10.45
C ALA A 137 4.31 -9.03 -9.73
N ALA A 138 4.36 -9.65 -8.54
CA ALA A 138 3.18 -9.97 -7.74
C ALA A 138 2.44 -8.71 -7.28
N VAL A 139 3.17 -7.71 -6.80
CA VAL A 139 2.62 -6.40 -6.41
C VAL A 139 1.96 -5.72 -7.61
N THR A 140 2.67 -5.63 -8.74
CA THR A 140 2.18 -4.99 -9.98
C THR A 140 0.92 -5.67 -10.50
N ALA A 141 0.89 -7.01 -10.52
CA ALA A 141 -0.29 -7.77 -10.94
C ALA A 141 -1.49 -7.48 -10.03
N SER A 142 -1.27 -7.40 -8.71
CA SER A 142 -2.32 -7.14 -7.74
C SER A 142 -2.88 -5.72 -7.81
N THR A 143 -2.01 -4.70 -7.86
CA THR A 143 -2.45 -3.30 -7.99
C THR A 143 -3.14 -3.05 -9.33
N ARG A 144 -2.67 -3.67 -10.42
CA ARG A 144 -3.28 -3.57 -11.75
C ARG A 144 -4.68 -4.18 -11.78
N ALA A 145 -4.86 -5.36 -11.18
CA ALA A 145 -6.17 -6.01 -11.05
C ALA A 145 -7.14 -5.15 -10.22
N ALA A 146 -6.70 -4.63 -9.07
CA ALA A 146 -7.54 -3.79 -8.22
C ALA A 146 -7.93 -2.46 -8.90
N LYS A 147 -7.00 -1.81 -9.61
CA LYS A 147 -7.31 -0.61 -10.41
C LYS A 147 -8.21 -0.92 -11.60
N ALA A 148 -8.06 -2.09 -12.24
CA ALA A 148 -8.92 -2.50 -13.35
C ALA A 148 -10.37 -2.66 -12.90
N GLN A 149 -10.58 -3.22 -11.70
CA GLN A 149 -11.91 -3.35 -11.11
C GLN A 149 -12.60 -2.00 -10.89
N LEU A 150 -11.85 -0.95 -10.52
CA LEU A 150 -12.43 0.38 -10.39
C LEU A 150 -12.75 1.03 -11.74
N ARG A 151 -11.96 0.77 -12.79
CA ARG A 151 -12.16 1.37 -14.12
C ARG A 151 -13.47 0.95 -14.80
N SER A 152 -14.06 -0.18 -14.42
CA SER A 152 -15.34 -0.63 -14.95
C SER A 152 -16.55 -0.04 -14.22
N MET A 153 -16.34 0.83 -13.22
CA MET A 153 -17.37 1.35 -12.34
C MET A 153 -17.54 2.87 -12.51
N ASP A 154 -18.76 3.35 -12.31
CA ASP A 154 -19.00 4.79 -12.11
C ASP A 154 -18.60 5.23 -10.69
N LYS A 155 -18.63 6.54 -10.43
CA LYS A 155 -18.18 7.11 -9.16
C LYS A 155 -18.95 6.57 -7.94
N ASP A 156 -20.26 6.42 -8.05
CA ASP A 156 -21.09 5.97 -6.93
C ASP A 156 -20.84 4.48 -6.65
N ALA A 157 -20.69 3.67 -7.70
CA ALA A 157 -20.31 2.27 -7.58
C ALA A 157 -18.90 2.10 -6.98
N ILE A 158 -17.92 2.94 -7.35
CA ILE A 158 -16.59 2.95 -6.76
C ILE A 158 -16.65 3.23 -5.25
N LEU A 159 -17.45 4.22 -4.83
CA LEU A 159 -17.60 4.57 -3.42
C LEU A 159 -18.28 3.44 -2.63
N ALA A 160 -19.35 2.86 -3.18
CA ALA A 160 -20.05 1.74 -2.58
C ALA A 160 -19.17 0.48 -2.49
N TYR A 161 -18.40 0.19 -3.54
CA TYR A 161 -17.42 -0.89 -3.56
C TYR A 161 -16.34 -0.68 -2.50
N SER A 162 -15.77 0.53 -2.41
CA SER A 162 -14.76 0.86 -1.40
C SER A 162 -15.31 0.72 0.02
N ALA A 163 -16.55 1.17 0.27
CA ALA A 163 -17.21 1.03 1.56
C ALA A 163 -17.39 -0.45 1.94
N ALA A 164 -17.83 -1.28 0.99
CA ALA A 164 -18.04 -2.70 1.24
C ALA A 164 -16.72 -3.47 1.40
N LEU A 165 -15.67 -3.09 0.67
CA LEU A 165 -14.31 -3.63 0.84
C LEU A 165 -13.76 -3.33 2.25
N MET A 166 -14.10 -2.16 2.79
CA MET A 166 -13.67 -1.74 4.13
C MET A 166 -14.63 -2.14 5.26
N ALA A 167 -15.84 -2.62 4.96
CA ALA A 167 -16.84 -2.96 5.97
C ALA A 167 -16.33 -3.94 7.05
N PRO A 168 -15.56 -5.00 6.72
CA PRO A 168 -15.02 -5.91 7.73
C PRO A 168 -13.97 -5.28 8.66
N TYR A 169 -13.44 -4.08 8.36
CA TYR A 169 -12.45 -3.41 9.20
C TYR A 169 -13.02 -3.07 10.59
N GLY A 170 -14.31 -2.78 10.70
CA GLY A 170 -14.96 -2.55 11.99
C GLY A 170 -14.85 -3.77 12.92
N VAL A 171 -14.98 -4.97 12.37
CA VAL A 171 -14.81 -6.24 13.10
C VAL A 171 -13.35 -6.44 13.51
N GLN A 172 -12.41 -6.16 12.61
CA GLN A 172 -10.97 -6.19 12.90
C GLN A 172 -10.60 -5.24 14.05
N LEU A 173 -11.13 -4.02 14.05
CA LEU A 173 -10.91 -3.04 15.12
C LEU A 173 -11.52 -3.53 16.44
N ALA A 174 -12.77 -4.00 16.42
CA ALA A 174 -13.44 -4.54 17.60
C ALA A 174 -12.68 -5.73 18.21
N SER A 175 -12.19 -6.65 17.37
CA SER A 175 -11.30 -7.75 17.76
C SER A 175 -10.03 -7.25 18.46
N THR A 176 -9.40 -6.22 17.90
CA THR A 176 -8.17 -5.66 18.46
C THR A 176 -8.41 -5.01 19.81
N LEU A 177 -9.55 -4.34 19.99
CA LEU A 177 -9.93 -3.68 21.23
C LEU A 177 -10.36 -4.67 22.32
N SER A 178 -11.04 -5.76 21.95
CA SER A 178 -11.48 -6.81 22.89
C SER A 178 -10.37 -7.80 23.24
N GLY A 179 -9.31 -7.88 22.43
CA GLY A 179 -8.28 -8.91 22.53
C GLY A 179 -8.70 -10.28 22.00
N VAL A 180 -9.93 -10.39 21.46
CA VAL A 180 -10.44 -11.64 20.89
C VAL A 180 -10.07 -11.69 19.41
N LYS A 181 -9.16 -12.60 19.05
CA LYS A 181 -8.75 -12.82 17.67
C LYS A 181 -9.84 -13.60 16.91
N PRO A 182 -10.37 -13.10 15.79
CA PRO A 182 -11.35 -13.83 15.01
C PRO A 182 -10.70 -15.04 14.34
N PRO A 183 -11.47 -16.10 14.05
CA PRO A 183 -10.97 -17.25 13.33
C PRO A 183 -10.75 -16.98 11.82
N TRP A 184 -11.20 -15.83 11.30
CA TRP A 184 -11.01 -15.41 9.92
C TRP A 184 -9.93 -14.33 9.76
N PRO A 185 -9.28 -14.23 8.58
CA PRO A 185 -8.30 -13.19 8.28
C PRO A 185 -8.80 -11.74 8.46
N TYR A 186 -7.89 -10.81 8.63
CA TYR A 186 -8.17 -9.38 8.70
C TYR A 186 -8.41 -8.75 7.33
N THR A 187 -8.85 -7.48 7.32
CA THR A 187 -9.07 -6.72 6.07
C THR A 187 -7.76 -6.29 5.44
N PHE A 188 -6.86 -5.71 6.23
CA PHE A 188 -5.54 -5.25 5.78
C PHE A 188 -4.58 -5.14 6.99
N ASN A 189 -3.28 -5.11 6.71
CA ASN A 189 -2.24 -5.04 7.74
C ASN A 189 -1.76 -3.61 8.01
N LEU A 190 -1.67 -2.79 6.98
CA LEU A 190 -1.14 -1.42 7.03
C LEU A 190 -1.71 -0.56 5.92
N CYS A 191 -1.59 0.75 6.09
CA CYS A 191 -1.93 1.74 5.08
C CYS A 191 -0.65 2.29 4.45
N VAL A 192 -0.65 2.40 3.12
CA VAL A 192 0.33 3.17 2.36
C VAL A 192 -0.42 4.23 1.57
N SER A 193 -0.08 5.50 1.77
CA SER A 193 -0.62 6.61 0.99
C SER A 193 0.49 7.27 0.19
N ASN A 194 0.16 7.77 -1.01
CA ASN A 194 1.08 8.57 -1.81
C ASN A 194 0.41 9.89 -2.19
N VAL A 195 1.02 10.99 -1.77
CA VAL A 195 0.52 12.35 -1.99
C VAL A 195 1.44 13.06 -3.00
N PRO A 196 0.92 13.52 -4.14
CA PRO A 196 1.69 14.38 -5.04
C PRO A 196 2.11 15.66 -4.30
N GLY A 197 3.40 15.96 -4.31
CA GLY A 197 3.93 17.23 -3.84
C GLY A 197 4.60 18.05 -4.94
N PRO A 198 5.16 19.22 -4.60
CA PRO A 198 5.71 20.18 -5.55
C PRO A 198 6.81 19.60 -6.44
N GLU A 199 6.79 19.95 -7.73
CA GLU A 199 7.83 19.57 -8.69
C GLU A 199 9.07 20.47 -8.60
N ASP A 200 8.88 21.74 -8.23
CA ASP A 200 9.96 22.71 -8.07
C ASP A 200 10.58 22.70 -6.68
N VAL A 201 11.86 23.09 -6.60
CA VAL A 201 12.55 23.34 -5.34
C VAL A 201 11.95 24.59 -4.68
N LEU A 202 11.45 24.42 -3.46
CA LEU A 202 10.87 25.51 -2.68
C LEU A 202 11.91 26.17 -1.76
N TYR A 203 11.64 27.42 -1.40
CA TYR A 203 12.48 28.21 -0.50
C TYR A 203 11.63 28.91 0.56
N LEU A 204 12.12 28.95 1.80
CA LEU A 204 11.55 29.77 2.88
C LEU A 204 12.54 30.89 3.20
N ARG A 205 12.20 32.12 2.81
CA ARG A 205 13.05 33.32 3.05
C ARG A 205 14.51 33.13 2.61
N GLY A 206 14.72 32.52 1.45
CA GLY A 206 16.06 32.21 0.90
C GLY A 206 16.65 30.87 1.35
N SER A 207 16.08 30.20 2.36
CA SER A 207 16.51 28.86 2.76
C SER A 207 15.89 27.80 1.86
N ARG A 208 16.71 27.01 1.17
CA ARG A 208 16.26 25.90 0.32
C ARG A 208 15.61 24.81 1.15
N MET A 209 14.43 24.36 0.74
CA MET A 209 13.80 23.16 1.32
C MET A 209 14.44 21.92 0.68
N GLU A 210 15.07 21.08 1.51
CA GLU A 210 15.81 19.89 1.05
C GLU A 210 14.91 18.66 0.89
N ALA A 211 13.93 18.50 1.77
CA ALA A 211 13.02 17.37 1.75
C ALA A 211 11.69 17.71 2.46
N SER A 212 10.64 16.97 2.13
CA SER A 212 9.33 17.08 2.76
C SER A 212 8.82 15.69 3.10
N TYR A 213 8.74 15.38 4.41
CA TYR A 213 8.31 14.07 4.90
C TYR A 213 6.95 14.15 5.58
N PRO A 214 5.91 13.51 5.03
CA PRO A 214 4.60 13.48 5.66
C PRO A 214 4.61 12.59 6.91
N VAL A 215 3.96 13.05 7.98
CA VAL A 215 3.75 12.28 9.21
C VAL A 215 2.26 11.99 9.34
N SER A 216 1.88 10.73 9.15
CA SER A 216 0.50 10.28 9.25
C SER A 216 0.15 9.79 10.66
N LEU A 217 -1.03 9.20 10.81
CA LEU A 217 -1.56 8.65 12.04
C LEU A 217 -1.50 7.13 12.06
N VAL A 218 -1.40 6.59 13.27
CA VAL A 218 -1.57 5.16 13.57
C VAL A 218 -2.67 5.01 14.60
N ALA A 219 -3.40 3.91 14.48
CA ALA A 219 -4.53 3.58 15.34
C ALA A 219 -4.42 2.14 15.83
N HIS A 220 -5.29 1.74 16.75
CA HIS A 220 -5.43 0.34 17.09
C HIS A 220 -5.73 -0.47 15.81
N SER A 221 -5.12 -1.64 15.69
CA SER A 221 -5.12 -2.48 14.48
C SER A 221 -4.32 -1.95 13.29
N GLN A 222 -3.61 -0.83 13.44
CA GLN A 222 -2.76 -0.22 12.42
C GLN A 222 -1.48 0.32 13.05
N ALA A 223 -0.57 -0.57 13.48
CA ALA A 223 0.63 -0.18 14.21
C ALA A 223 1.71 0.51 13.37
N LEU A 224 1.59 0.43 12.04
CA LEU A 224 2.44 1.08 11.06
C LEU A 224 1.58 1.80 10.01
N ASN A 225 1.99 3.02 9.66
CA ASN A 225 1.53 3.73 8.47
C ASN A 225 2.75 4.21 7.69
N VAL A 226 2.71 4.08 6.36
CA VAL A 226 3.73 4.62 5.47
C VAL A 226 3.09 5.68 4.60
N THR A 227 3.66 6.88 4.57
CA THR A 227 3.17 7.95 3.69
C THR A 227 4.29 8.41 2.79
N LEU A 228 4.01 8.43 1.50
CA LEU A 228 4.90 8.84 0.45
C LEU A 228 4.51 10.24 0.00
N GLN A 229 5.49 11.07 -0.31
CA GLN A 229 5.24 12.36 -0.95
C GLN A 229 6.34 12.67 -1.95
N SER A 230 5.97 13.03 -3.18
CA SER A 230 6.94 13.53 -4.15
C SER A 230 7.37 14.95 -3.79
N TYR A 231 8.63 15.28 -4.02
CA TYR A 231 9.16 16.63 -3.87
C TYR A 231 10.42 16.81 -4.71
N ALA A 232 10.44 17.80 -5.61
CA ALA A 232 11.64 18.23 -6.33
C ALA A 232 12.50 17.06 -6.90
N GLY A 233 11.88 16.15 -7.65
CA GLY A 233 12.58 15.01 -8.26
C GLY A 233 12.84 13.82 -7.32
N THR A 234 12.34 13.87 -6.08
CA THR A 234 12.48 12.78 -5.09
C THR A 234 11.14 12.24 -4.63
N LEU A 235 11.12 11.00 -4.14
CA LEU A 235 10.00 10.41 -3.43
C LEU A 235 10.41 10.20 -1.97
N ASN A 236 9.75 10.92 -1.07
CA ASN A 236 10.02 10.92 0.36
C ASN A 236 9.09 9.96 1.08
N PHE A 237 9.66 9.02 1.83
CA PHE A 237 8.96 8.03 2.62
C PHE A 237 8.96 8.49 4.08
N GLY A 238 7.78 8.55 4.69
CA GLY A 238 7.59 8.70 6.13
C GLY A 238 7.00 7.42 6.72
N PHE A 239 7.74 6.77 7.62
CA PHE A 239 7.30 5.60 8.36
C PHE A 239 6.95 6.02 9.78
N ILE A 240 5.67 5.96 10.14
CA ILE A 240 5.20 6.23 11.50
C ILE A 240 4.64 4.95 12.12
N GLY A 241 5.09 4.62 13.32
CA GLY A 241 4.60 3.44 14.01
C GLY A 241 4.63 3.50 15.52
N CYS A 242 3.92 2.57 16.15
CA CYS A 242 3.94 2.38 17.59
C CYS A 242 5.32 1.85 18.01
N ARG A 243 6.04 2.63 18.82
CA ARG A 243 7.41 2.28 19.25
C ARG A 243 7.47 0.94 19.99
N ASP A 244 6.46 0.68 20.81
CA ASP A 244 6.46 -0.49 21.71
C ASP A 244 6.05 -1.76 20.94
N THR A 245 5.27 -1.61 19.86
CA THR A 245 4.89 -2.72 18.96
C THR A 245 5.96 -3.00 17.91
N LEU A 246 6.64 -1.95 17.44
CA LEU A 246 7.62 -2.01 16.34
C LEU A 246 8.98 -1.50 16.84
N PRO A 247 9.67 -2.31 17.66
CA PRO A 247 11.00 -1.94 18.13
C PRO A 247 11.93 -1.78 16.93
N HIS A 248 12.81 -0.77 16.98
CA HIS A 248 13.76 -0.48 15.91
C HIS A 248 13.12 -0.16 14.55
N LEU A 249 11.90 0.41 14.51
CA LEU A 249 11.18 0.82 13.28
C LEU A 249 12.04 1.57 12.24
N GLN A 250 13.02 2.35 12.68
CA GLN A 250 13.93 3.06 11.75
C GLN A 250 14.72 2.14 10.81
N ARG A 251 14.85 0.85 11.15
CA ARG A 251 15.41 -0.16 10.26
C ARG A 251 14.63 -0.29 8.95
N LEU A 252 13.33 0.00 8.93
CA LEU A 252 12.54 0.02 7.69
C LEU A 252 13.08 1.01 6.66
N ALA A 253 13.59 2.18 7.09
CA ALA A 253 14.22 3.13 6.17
C ALA A 253 15.47 2.55 5.49
N VAL A 254 16.26 1.75 6.22
CA VAL A 254 17.43 1.06 5.69
C VAL A 254 17.01 -0.12 4.81
N TYR A 255 16.11 -0.97 5.30
CA TYR A 255 15.73 -2.21 4.60
C TYR A 255 14.96 -1.95 3.32
N THR A 256 14.21 -0.85 3.24
CA THR A 256 13.59 -0.43 1.98
C THR A 256 14.63 0.07 0.97
N GLY A 257 15.72 0.70 1.43
CA GLY A 257 16.85 1.09 0.59
C GLY A 257 17.59 -0.11 0.03
N GLU A 258 17.90 -1.08 0.89
CA GLU A 258 18.52 -2.34 0.47
C GLU A 258 17.61 -3.13 -0.50
N ALA A 259 16.29 -3.14 -0.27
CA ALA A 259 15.34 -3.77 -1.19
C ALA A 259 15.31 -3.07 -2.57
N LEU A 260 15.49 -1.76 -2.61
CA LEU A 260 15.65 -1.01 -3.85
C LEU A 260 16.98 -1.36 -4.54
N ASP A 261 18.07 -1.48 -3.79
CA ASP A 261 19.38 -1.89 -4.31
C ASP A 261 19.33 -3.32 -4.89
N GLN A 262 18.62 -4.24 -4.25
CA GLN A 262 18.40 -5.60 -4.77
C GLN A 262 17.64 -5.60 -6.10
N LEU A 263 16.60 -4.78 -6.25
CA LEU A 263 15.87 -4.63 -7.51
C LEU A 263 16.78 -4.05 -8.61
N ALA A 264 17.58 -3.03 -8.28
CA ALA A 264 18.51 -2.41 -9.22
C ALA A 264 19.67 -3.35 -9.61
N ALA A 265 20.12 -4.22 -8.71
CA ALA A 265 21.15 -5.21 -9.03
C ALA A 265 20.62 -6.30 -9.98
N ALA A 266 19.37 -6.74 -9.79
CA ALA A 266 18.71 -7.68 -10.69
C ALA A 266 18.50 -7.07 -12.10
N ASP A 267 18.22 -5.77 -12.17
CA ASP A 267 18.19 -5.00 -13.42
C ASP A 267 19.54 -5.04 -14.14
N GLY A 268 20.62 -4.66 -13.46
CA GLY A 268 21.97 -4.66 -14.05
C GLY A 268 22.46 -6.04 -14.51
N ALA A 269 22.04 -7.11 -13.85
CA ALA A 269 22.33 -8.48 -14.27
C ALA A 269 21.54 -8.92 -15.52
N ALA A 270 20.31 -8.42 -15.69
CA ALA A 270 19.49 -8.71 -16.87
C ALA A 270 20.01 -7.98 -18.14
N GLY A 271 20.58 -6.78 -17.99
CA GLY A 271 21.15 -6.00 -19.10
C GLY A 271 22.51 -6.49 -19.63
N LEU A 272 23.20 -7.39 -18.93
CA LEU A 272 24.47 -8.00 -19.37
C LEU A 272 24.28 -9.35 -20.08
N GLY A 273 23.04 -9.85 -20.16
CA GLY A 273 22.69 -11.15 -20.75
C GLY A 273 21.90 -11.09 -22.06
N SER A 274 21.69 -9.89 -22.62
CA SER A 274 20.97 -9.65 -23.88
C SER A 274 21.90 -9.23 -25.01
#